data_AF-A0A847IFS6-F1
#
_entry.id   AF-A0A847IFS6-F1
#
_cell.length_a   1.000
_cell.length_b   1.000
_cell.length_c   1.000
_cell.angle_alpha   90.00
_cell.angle_beta   90.00
_cell.angle_gamma   90.00
#
_symmetry.space_group_name_H-M   'P 1'
#
loop_
_entity.id
_entity.type
_entity.pdbx_description
1 polymer ?
#
loop_
_entity_poly.entity_id
_entity_poly.type
_entity_poly.pdbx_seq_one_letter_code
_entity_poly.pdbx_strand_id
1 'polypeptide(L)'
;MLQVGFAMTALLGALVVGVGQAAAMPQSPAPTGADPVTTLIENLLKGLTTPGAPAVPGAAETRQMIVATAPVATSQTATLTAFEKDDAGKWVPVIGPTEADLGEKGMGKAQDNVYRTPQGTFPLNVAFGRQDKPEGTKMEYFKTTPRDWWDSNMKSPTYNTHVISDVSPGADSENLYNMGPVYDYAVNINHNPNRTPGDASAMFLHVSNGEPTWGCVAIARDKMIEVLKWLDPAKNPQMTIGVNVDAPQEAPAAKLPQGDLLGGIVGNLAGLIPNMLSGAAS
;
A
#
# COMPACT_ATOMS: atom_id res chain seq x y z
N MET A 1 -14.60 37.46 -47.65
CA MET A 1 -13.67 38.48 -48.16
C MET A 1 -13.74 39.71 -47.25
N LEU A 2 -12.78 39.91 -46.36
CA LEU A 2 -11.69 40.90 -46.51
C LEU A 2 -10.79 40.79 -45.27
N GLN A 3 -9.50 40.67 -45.53
CA GLN A 3 -8.40 40.59 -44.56
C GLN A 3 -7.72 41.98 -44.50
N VAL A 4 -6.68 42.09 -43.66
CA VAL A 4 -5.69 43.19 -43.47
C VAL A 4 -5.95 43.94 -42.16
N GLY A 5 -5.04 44.08 -41.19
CA GLY A 5 -3.61 43.78 -41.10
C GLY A 5 -2.84 44.92 -40.43
N PHE A 6 -2.09 44.60 -39.37
CA PHE A 6 -0.90 45.27 -38.80
C PHE A 6 -1.00 46.57 -37.95
N ALA A 7 -0.78 46.36 -36.64
CA ALA A 7 0.41 46.70 -35.84
C ALA A 7 0.73 48.11 -35.30
N MET A 8 0.91 48.09 -33.96
CA MET A 8 1.91 48.76 -33.09
C MET A 8 1.97 50.28 -32.98
N THR A 9 1.86 50.75 -31.73
CA THR A 9 2.70 51.84 -31.21
C THR A 9 2.89 51.71 -29.70
N ALA A 10 4.11 52.00 -29.26
CA ALA A 10 4.71 51.75 -27.95
C ALA A 10 4.34 52.79 -26.89
N LEU A 11 4.58 52.45 -25.61
CA LEU A 11 4.87 53.45 -24.58
C LEU A 11 6.03 53.02 -23.67
N LEU A 12 6.90 54.01 -23.43
CA LEU A 12 8.14 54.04 -22.67
C LEU A 12 7.94 54.18 -21.15
N GLY A 13 8.99 53.81 -20.39
CA GLY A 13 9.32 54.35 -19.06
C GLY A 13 10.24 53.40 -18.28
N ALA A 14 11.57 53.44 -18.45
CA ALA A 14 12.55 54.31 -17.75
C ALA A 14 12.70 53.96 -16.25
N LEU A 15 13.87 53.87 -15.59
CA LEU A 15 15.30 53.87 -15.92
C LEU A 15 16.04 53.68 -14.56
N VAL A 16 17.35 53.37 -14.60
CA VAL A 16 18.42 53.74 -13.61
C VAL A 16 19.12 52.64 -12.77
N VAL A 17 20.32 52.27 -13.25
CA VAL A 17 21.67 52.20 -12.60
C VAL A 17 21.90 51.17 -11.49
N GLY A 18 22.99 50.41 -11.37
CA GLY A 18 24.34 50.27 -11.94
C GLY A 18 25.05 49.27 -11.00
N VAL A 19 26.01 48.42 -11.37
CA VAL A 19 27.47 48.61 -11.50
C VAL A 19 28.07 47.20 -11.33
N GLY A 20 29.13 46.85 -12.07
CA GLY A 20 30.17 45.92 -11.57
C GLY A 20 30.31 44.56 -12.25
N GLN A 21 31.37 44.42 -13.04
CA GLN A 21 31.95 43.16 -13.51
C GLN A 21 32.63 42.39 -12.37
N ALA A 22 32.56 41.06 -12.37
CA ALA A 22 33.71 40.17 -12.07
C ALA A 22 33.36 38.69 -12.32
N ALA A 23 34.04 38.07 -13.28
CA ALA A 23 34.41 36.64 -13.28
C ALA A 23 35.74 36.53 -12.47
N ALA A 24 36.17 35.48 -11.76
CA ALA A 24 35.73 34.10 -11.51
C ALA A 24 36.53 33.49 -10.30
N MET A 25 36.12 32.27 -9.87
CA MET A 25 36.86 31.20 -9.13
C MET A 25 37.07 31.32 -7.59
N PRO A 26 37.41 30.23 -6.86
CA PRO A 26 36.77 28.90 -6.74
C PRO A 26 36.45 28.57 -5.24
N GLN A 27 35.45 27.72 -4.95
CA GLN A 27 35.26 27.18 -3.61
C GLN A 27 35.11 25.65 -3.62
N SER A 28 35.90 25.01 -2.75
CA SER A 28 36.05 23.57 -2.50
C SER A 28 34.77 22.89 -1.97
N PRO A 29 34.69 21.54 -2.06
CA PRO A 29 33.42 20.81 -2.01
C PRO A 29 32.85 20.66 -0.60
N ALA A 30 31.53 20.54 -0.54
CA ALA A 30 30.77 20.13 0.64
C ALA A 30 31.12 18.68 1.05
N PRO A 31 31.02 18.32 2.34
CA PRO A 31 31.53 17.07 2.88
C PRO A 31 30.74 15.87 2.33
N THR A 32 31.50 14.81 2.05
CA THR A 32 31.09 13.46 1.65
C THR A 32 29.98 12.91 2.56
N GLY A 33 28.73 13.07 2.12
CA GLY A 33 27.62 12.25 2.53
C GLY A 33 27.73 10.89 1.85
N ALA A 34 27.49 9.82 2.60
CA ALA A 34 27.73 8.42 2.27
C ALA A 34 27.44 8.04 0.80
N ASP A 35 28.31 7.19 0.24
CA ASP A 35 28.17 6.66 -1.12
C ASP A 35 26.74 6.15 -1.36
N PRO A 36 26.09 6.54 -2.49
CA PRO A 36 24.75 6.08 -2.82
C PRO A 36 24.70 4.54 -2.96
N VAL A 37 25.84 3.92 -3.25
CA VAL A 37 26.01 2.47 -3.29
C VAL A 37 25.89 1.84 -1.90
N THR A 38 26.44 2.47 -0.85
CA THR A 38 26.34 2.00 0.54
C THR A 38 24.92 2.16 1.08
N THR A 39 24.26 3.27 0.74
CA THR A 39 22.84 3.51 1.09
C THR A 39 21.91 2.52 0.38
N LEU A 40 22.24 2.15 -0.87
CA LEU A 40 21.50 1.14 -1.63
C LEU A 40 21.74 -0.26 -1.08
N ILE A 41 22.97 -0.60 -0.67
CA ILE A 41 23.30 -1.90 -0.07
C ILE A 41 22.66 -2.06 1.32
N GLU A 42 22.61 -1.00 2.15
CA GLU A 42 21.87 -1.04 3.42
C GLU A 42 20.35 -1.19 3.22
N ASN A 43 19.79 -0.53 2.20
CA ASN A 43 18.38 -0.70 1.85
C ASN A 43 18.08 -2.07 1.21
N LEU A 44 19.04 -2.65 0.47
CA LEU A 44 18.93 -4.01 -0.06
C LEU A 44 19.04 -5.06 1.06
N LEU A 45 19.94 -4.88 2.03
CA LEU A 45 20.10 -5.79 3.17
C LEU A 45 18.88 -5.75 4.12
N LYS A 46 18.20 -4.61 4.24
CA LYS A 46 16.87 -4.53 4.89
C LYS A 46 15.74 -5.16 4.07
N GLY A 47 15.95 -5.40 2.77
CA GLY A 47 15.03 -6.08 1.87
C GLY A 47 15.24 -7.59 1.74
N LEU A 48 16.18 -8.19 2.49
CA LEU A 48 16.53 -9.61 2.39
C LEU A 48 15.99 -10.44 3.56
N THR A 49 14.67 -10.42 3.79
CA THR A 49 13.90 -11.60 4.26
C THR A 49 12.48 -11.54 3.67
N THR A 50 12.40 -11.98 2.40
CA THR A 50 11.21 -12.32 1.60
C THR A 50 10.44 -11.16 0.92
N PRO A 51 10.08 -11.27 -0.39
CA PRO A 51 9.72 -10.13 -1.23
C PRO A 51 8.24 -9.72 -1.15
N GLY A 52 7.97 -8.42 -1.08
CA GLY A 52 6.65 -7.84 -1.42
C GLY A 52 6.14 -6.73 -0.50
N ALA A 53 6.74 -5.55 -0.63
CA ALA A 53 6.34 -4.22 -0.11
C ALA A 53 6.72 -3.83 1.34
N PRO A 54 7.15 -2.57 1.54
CA PRO A 54 7.79 -2.10 2.77
C PRO A 54 6.80 -1.90 3.93
N ALA A 55 7.17 -2.35 5.13
CA ALA A 55 6.52 -1.97 6.36
C ALA A 55 6.71 -0.46 6.61
N VAL A 56 5.60 0.28 6.74
CA VAL A 56 5.60 1.71 7.07
C VAL A 56 6.01 1.87 8.54
N PRO A 57 7.08 2.62 8.86
CA PRO A 57 7.44 2.90 10.25
C PRO A 57 6.30 3.63 10.97
N GLY A 58 5.81 3.06 12.08
CA GLY A 58 4.69 3.60 12.86
C GLY A 58 3.33 2.94 12.59
N ALA A 59 3.24 1.96 11.68
CA ALA A 59 2.08 1.08 11.63
C ALA A 59 2.04 0.24 12.91
N ALA A 60 0.99 0.43 13.72
CA ALA A 60 0.78 -0.41 14.88
C ALA A 60 0.67 -1.89 14.44
N GLU A 61 1.24 -2.79 15.23
CA GLU A 61 1.20 -4.22 14.90
C GLU A 61 -0.24 -4.68 14.68
N THR A 62 -0.43 -5.54 13.67
CA THR A 62 -1.73 -6.16 13.43
C THR A 62 -2.00 -7.23 14.47
N ARG A 63 -3.23 -7.23 14.99
CA ARG A 63 -3.79 -8.30 15.83
C ARG A 63 -4.93 -9.05 15.14
N GLN A 64 -5.24 -8.72 13.89
CA GLN A 64 -6.30 -9.35 13.10
C GLN A 64 -5.82 -9.58 11.67
N MET A 65 -5.70 -10.85 11.29
CA MET A 65 -5.22 -11.24 9.97
C MET A 65 -6.21 -12.19 9.31
N ILE A 66 -6.63 -11.88 8.09
CA ILE A 66 -7.32 -12.82 7.22
C ILE A 66 -6.29 -13.41 6.27
N VAL A 67 -6.24 -14.74 6.15
CA VAL A 67 -5.40 -15.42 5.16
C VAL A 67 -6.31 -16.09 4.13
N ALA A 68 -6.19 -15.68 2.87
CA ALA A 68 -6.77 -16.35 1.72
C ALA A 68 -5.67 -17.06 0.94
N THR A 69 -5.69 -18.40 0.92
CA THR A 69 -4.66 -19.20 0.25
C THR A 69 -5.19 -20.18 -0.76
N ALA A 70 -4.45 -20.36 -1.85
CA ALA A 70 -4.75 -21.30 -2.92
C ALA A 70 -3.52 -22.14 -3.29
N PRO A 71 -3.71 -23.34 -3.88
CA PRO A 71 -2.58 -24.23 -4.18
C PRO A 71 -1.71 -23.72 -5.34
N VAL A 72 -2.28 -22.98 -6.29
CA VAL A 72 -1.57 -22.40 -7.44
C VAL A 72 -2.13 -21.02 -7.79
N ALA A 73 -1.32 -20.20 -8.47
CA ALA A 73 -1.69 -18.81 -8.77
C ALA A 73 -2.91 -18.70 -9.71
N THR A 74 -3.20 -19.72 -10.52
CA THR A 74 -4.33 -19.75 -11.45
C THR A 74 -5.62 -20.29 -10.83
N SER A 75 -5.60 -20.68 -9.55
CA SER A 75 -6.81 -21.14 -8.85
C SER A 75 -7.83 -20.01 -8.77
N GLN A 76 -9.07 -20.30 -9.14
CA GLN A 76 -10.21 -19.37 -9.04
C GLN A 76 -10.89 -19.44 -7.67
N THR A 77 -10.48 -20.39 -6.82
CA THR A 77 -10.95 -20.52 -5.45
C THR A 77 -9.77 -20.63 -4.49
N ALA A 78 -10.01 -20.26 -3.23
CA ALA A 78 -9.09 -20.29 -2.12
C ALA A 78 -9.76 -20.81 -0.86
N THR A 79 -8.96 -21.12 0.15
CA THR A 79 -9.41 -21.24 1.54
C THR A 79 -9.14 -19.93 2.26
N LEU A 80 -10.16 -19.37 2.90
CA LEU A 80 -10.05 -18.20 3.75
C LEU A 80 -10.19 -18.59 5.23
N THR A 81 -9.25 -18.13 6.05
CA THR A 81 -9.29 -18.27 7.52
C THR A 81 -8.93 -16.94 8.16
N ALA A 82 -9.71 -16.50 9.15
CA ALA A 82 -9.42 -15.31 9.94
C ALA A 82 -8.77 -15.70 11.27
N PHE A 83 -7.76 -14.94 11.67
CA PHE A 83 -6.94 -15.16 12.85
C PHE A 83 -6.88 -13.91 13.72
N GLU A 84 -6.97 -14.12 15.03
CA GLU A 84 -6.74 -13.08 16.03
C GLU A 84 -5.46 -13.37 16.82
N LYS A 85 -4.65 -12.33 17.04
CA LYS A 85 -3.46 -12.40 17.90
C LYS A 85 -3.89 -12.16 19.35
N ASP A 86 -3.79 -13.19 20.18
CA ASP A 86 -4.10 -13.10 21.60
C ASP A 86 -3.09 -12.22 22.38
N ASP A 87 -3.35 -11.98 23.66
CA ASP A 87 -2.49 -11.14 24.49
C ASP A 87 -1.11 -11.78 24.79
N ALA A 88 -0.98 -13.10 24.59
CA ALA A 88 0.31 -13.79 24.64
C ALA A 88 1.08 -13.70 23.31
N GLY A 89 0.52 -13.04 22.29
CA GLY A 89 1.14 -12.87 20.98
C GLY A 89 0.88 -14.01 20.01
N LYS A 90 0.08 -15.01 20.37
CA LYS A 90 -0.19 -16.18 19.56
C LYS A 90 -1.38 -15.94 18.61
N TRP A 91 -1.22 -16.35 17.36
CA TRP A 91 -2.32 -16.35 16.39
C TRP A 91 -3.26 -17.54 16.61
N VAL A 92 -4.55 -17.24 16.71
CA VAL A 92 -5.63 -18.21 16.92
C VAL A 92 -6.65 -18.06 15.80
N PRO A 93 -7.04 -19.15 15.10
CA PRO A 93 -8.12 -19.08 14.11
C PRO A 93 -9.45 -18.80 14.81
N VAL A 94 -10.21 -17.85 14.29
CA VAL A 94 -11.49 -17.41 14.87
C VAL A 94 -12.67 -17.49 13.89
N ILE A 95 -12.41 -17.46 12.57
CA ILE A 95 -13.43 -17.67 11.53
C ILE A 95 -12.83 -18.56 10.44
N GLY A 96 -13.63 -19.50 9.93
CA GLY A 96 -13.22 -20.45 8.90
C GLY A 96 -12.55 -21.71 9.45
N PRO A 97 -11.89 -22.51 8.58
CA PRO A 97 -11.72 -22.27 7.15
C PRO A 97 -13.05 -22.23 6.40
N THR A 98 -13.14 -21.37 5.38
CA THR A 98 -14.27 -21.31 4.43
C THR A 98 -13.74 -21.22 3.02
N GLU A 99 -14.52 -21.68 2.06
CA GLU A 99 -14.26 -21.43 0.64
C GLU A 99 -14.35 -19.93 0.35
N ALA A 100 -13.49 -19.47 -0.56
CA ALA A 100 -13.48 -18.12 -1.08
C ALA A 100 -13.25 -18.12 -2.60
N ASP A 101 -14.03 -17.31 -3.33
CA ASP A 101 -13.83 -17.08 -4.76
C ASP A 101 -12.77 -16.01 -4.98
N LEU A 102 -11.97 -16.20 -6.02
CA LEU A 102 -10.92 -15.30 -6.48
C LEU A 102 -11.21 -14.81 -7.90
N GLY A 103 -10.35 -13.93 -8.41
CA GLY A 103 -10.42 -13.45 -9.78
C GLY A 103 -10.48 -14.59 -10.82
N GLU A 104 -11.17 -14.38 -11.93
CA GLU A 104 -11.26 -15.34 -13.05
C GLU A 104 -9.88 -15.83 -13.55
N LYS A 105 -8.83 -15.00 -13.45
CA LYS A 105 -7.44 -15.33 -13.80
C LYS A 105 -6.60 -15.77 -12.60
N GLY A 106 -7.24 -16.08 -11.48
CA GLY A 106 -6.65 -16.40 -10.19
C GLY A 106 -6.07 -15.17 -9.50
N MET A 107 -4.85 -15.31 -8.96
CA MET A 107 -4.16 -14.30 -8.18
C MET A 107 -2.78 -13.94 -8.76
N GLY A 108 -2.28 -12.73 -8.45
CA GLY A 108 -0.93 -12.29 -8.85
C GLY A 108 -0.73 -10.78 -8.72
N LYS A 109 0.18 -10.22 -9.52
CA LYS A 109 0.39 -8.76 -9.55
C LYS A 109 -0.89 -8.04 -9.95
N ALA A 110 -1.26 -7.03 -9.16
CA ALA A 110 -2.39 -6.15 -9.44
C ALA A 110 -2.21 -5.42 -10.78
N GLN A 111 -3.29 -5.29 -11.53
CA GLN A 111 -3.32 -4.61 -12.82
C GLN A 111 -4.76 -4.25 -13.19
N ASP A 112 -5.01 -3.00 -13.57
CA ASP A 112 -6.33 -2.59 -14.06
C ASP A 112 -6.77 -3.40 -15.28
N ASN A 113 -8.07 -3.65 -15.37
CA ASN A 113 -8.74 -4.34 -16.47
C ASN A 113 -8.23 -5.79 -16.67
N VAL A 114 -7.67 -6.38 -15.60
CA VAL A 114 -7.27 -7.78 -15.55
C VAL A 114 -7.94 -8.44 -14.36
N TYR A 115 -8.82 -9.41 -14.63
CA TYR A 115 -9.62 -10.09 -13.62
C TYR A 115 -8.82 -11.04 -12.73
N ARG A 116 -7.96 -10.48 -11.88
CA ARG A 116 -7.00 -11.20 -11.05
C ARG A 116 -6.96 -10.57 -9.67
N THR A 117 -6.99 -11.40 -8.64
CA THR A 117 -6.86 -10.96 -7.26
C THR A 117 -5.40 -10.55 -6.95
N PRO A 118 -5.16 -9.34 -6.39
CA PRO A 118 -3.83 -8.94 -5.95
C PRO A 118 -3.25 -9.93 -4.92
N GLN A 119 -2.02 -10.38 -5.14
CA GLN A 119 -1.22 -11.10 -4.14
C GLN A 119 -0.46 -10.12 -3.26
N GLY A 120 -0.45 -10.38 -1.95
CA GLY A 120 0.24 -9.53 -0.98
C GLY A 120 -0.47 -9.52 0.37
N THR A 121 -0.06 -8.60 1.24
CA THR A 121 -0.74 -8.31 2.50
C THR A 121 -1.22 -6.87 2.49
N PHE A 122 -2.51 -6.67 2.70
CA PHE A 122 -3.16 -5.38 2.52
C PHE A 122 -4.01 -5.03 3.74
N PRO A 123 -4.06 -3.75 4.15
CA PRO A 123 -4.97 -3.31 5.21
C PRO A 123 -6.43 -3.35 4.76
N LEU A 124 -7.32 -3.60 5.71
CA LEU A 124 -8.78 -3.44 5.54
C LEU A 124 -9.21 -2.15 6.24
N ASN A 125 -9.89 -1.23 5.55
CA ASN A 125 -10.13 0.13 6.09
C ASN A 125 -11.59 0.55 6.21
N VAL A 126 -12.40 0.42 5.16
CA VAL A 126 -13.80 0.84 5.15
C VAL A 126 -14.70 -0.30 4.68
N ALA A 127 -15.77 -0.53 5.43
CA ALA A 127 -16.81 -1.48 5.07
C ALA A 127 -18.00 -0.76 4.41
N PHE A 128 -18.78 -1.50 3.64
CA PHE A 128 -20.00 -0.99 3.04
C PHE A 128 -20.98 -2.11 2.72
N GLY A 129 -22.17 -1.74 2.28
CA GLY A 129 -23.08 -2.69 1.66
C GLY A 129 -24.47 -2.12 1.41
N ARG A 130 -25.27 -2.87 0.67
CA ARG A 130 -26.67 -2.52 0.35
C ARG A 130 -27.60 -2.67 1.55
N GLN A 131 -27.22 -3.52 2.51
CA GLN A 131 -27.97 -3.77 3.73
C GLN A 131 -27.54 -2.82 4.85
N ASP A 132 -28.31 -2.79 5.94
CA ASP A 132 -27.81 -2.13 7.16
C ASP A 132 -26.61 -2.90 7.72
N LYS A 133 -25.67 -2.19 8.33
CA LYS A 133 -24.49 -2.84 8.92
C LYS A 133 -24.92 -3.90 9.94
N PRO A 134 -24.22 -5.06 10.00
CA PRO A 134 -24.48 -6.03 11.05
C PRO A 134 -24.32 -5.40 12.44
N GLU A 135 -25.19 -5.79 13.37
CA GLU A 135 -25.05 -5.36 14.76
C GLU A 135 -23.69 -5.79 15.31
N GLY A 136 -22.97 -4.84 15.93
CA GLY A 136 -21.63 -5.06 16.46
C GLY A 136 -20.48 -4.70 15.50
N THR A 137 -20.75 -4.32 14.24
CA THR A 137 -19.70 -3.83 13.33
C THR A 137 -19.01 -2.58 13.88
N LYS A 138 -17.70 -2.67 14.07
CA LYS A 138 -16.82 -1.61 14.58
C LYS A 138 -16.14 -0.80 13.49
N MET A 139 -15.92 -1.42 12.32
CA MET A 139 -15.39 -0.73 11.14
C MET A 139 -16.29 0.44 10.76
N GLU A 140 -15.70 1.46 10.13
CA GLU A 140 -16.48 2.45 9.38
C GLU A 140 -17.35 1.71 8.36
N TYR A 141 -18.63 2.08 8.27
CA TYR A 141 -19.58 1.45 7.37
C TYR A 141 -20.50 2.49 6.75
N PHE A 142 -20.59 2.50 5.41
CA PHE A 142 -21.62 3.26 4.70
C PHE A 142 -22.59 2.32 3.97
N LYS A 143 -23.88 2.65 4.06
CA LYS A 143 -24.92 1.93 3.31
C LYS A 143 -24.99 2.50 1.89
N THR A 144 -24.86 1.64 0.90
CA THR A 144 -24.83 2.05 -0.50
C THR A 144 -26.21 2.45 -1.00
N THR A 145 -26.22 3.41 -1.92
CA THR A 145 -27.36 3.88 -2.68
C THR A 145 -27.03 3.79 -4.18
N PRO A 146 -28.01 3.95 -5.08
CA PRO A 146 -27.75 3.98 -6.52
C PRO A 146 -26.74 5.05 -6.98
N ARG A 147 -26.39 6.02 -6.12
CA ARG A 147 -25.40 7.06 -6.40
C ARG A 147 -23.98 6.70 -5.94
N ASP A 148 -23.79 5.60 -5.23
CA ASP A 148 -22.49 5.22 -4.69
C ASP A 148 -21.70 4.43 -5.74
N TRP A 149 -20.55 4.98 -6.13
CA TRP A 149 -19.64 4.40 -7.11
C TRP A 149 -18.25 4.20 -6.51
N TRP A 150 -17.56 3.15 -6.91
CA TRP A 150 -16.11 3.11 -6.83
C TRP A 150 -15.54 3.50 -8.18
N ASP A 151 -14.80 4.60 -8.22
CA ASP A 151 -14.25 5.14 -9.46
C ASP A 151 -13.02 4.31 -9.89
N SER A 152 -13.14 3.61 -11.01
CA SER A 152 -12.07 2.80 -11.62
C SER A 152 -11.56 3.42 -12.92
N ASN A 153 -11.94 4.66 -13.21
CA ASN A 153 -11.44 5.38 -14.38
C ASN A 153 -10.02 5.90 -14.12
N MET A 154 -9.03 5.24 -14.70
CA MET A 154 -7.60 5.59 -14.58
C MET A 154 -7.24 7.04 -14.99
N LYS A 155 -8.12 7.75 -15.70
CA LYS A 155 -7.93 9.16 -16.08
C LYS A 155 -8.60 10.13 -15.10
N SER A 156 -9.37 9.62 -14.14
CA SER A 156 -10.13 10.41 -13.18
C SER A 156 -9.24 10.89 -12.04
N PRO A 157 -9.40 12.14 -11.56
CA PRO A 157 -8.73 12.61 -10.34
C PRO A 157 -9.19 11.87 -9.08
N THR A 158 -10.32 11.15 -9.14
CA THR A 158 -10.87 10.34 -8.03
C THR A 158 -10.67 8.84 -8.22
N TYR A 159 -9.77 8.43 -9.13
CA TYR A 159 -9.45 7.02 -9.35
C TYR A 159 -9.19 6.26 -8.03
N ASN A 160 -9.66 5.01 -7.99
CA ASN A 160 -9.66 4.10 -6.86
C ASN A 160 -10.19 4.72 -5.55
N THR A 161 -11.31 5.46 -5.66
CA THR A 161 -11.98 6.09 -4.51
C THR A 161 -13.49 5.91 -4.60
N HIS A 162 -14.14 5.79 -3.44
CA HIS A 162 -15.61 5.91 -3.34
C HIS A 162 -16.05 7.34 -3.65
N VAL A 163 -17.02 7.49 -4.55
CA VAL A 163 -17.61 8.77 -4.94
C VAL A 163 -19.13 8.67 -4.98
N ILE A 164 -19.81 9.77 -4.66
CA ILE A 164 -21.26 9.89 -4.79
C ILE A 164 -21.56 10.69 -6.06
N SER A 165 -22.22 10.06 -7.04
CA SER A 165 -22.51 10.66 -8.33
C SER A 165 -23.81 10.13 -8.94
N ASP A 166 -24.57 11.01 -9.61
CA ASP A 166 -25.76 10.63 -10.38
C ASP A 166 -25.41 9.95 -11.71
N VAL A 167 -24.16 10.07 -12.17
CA VAL A 167 -23.65 9.46 -13.40
C VAL A 167 -22.40 8.64 -13.12
N SER A 168 -22.18 7.59 -13.92
CA SER A 168 -20.96 6.78 -13.83
C SER A 168 -19.71 7.67 -14.03
N PRO A 169 -18.65 7.51 -13.20
CA PRO A 169 -17.34 8.12 -13.44
C PRO A 169 -16.65 7.65 -14.75
N GLY A 170 -17.23 6.65 -15.42
CA GLY A 170 -16.76 6.09 -16.69
C GLY A 170 -15.83 4.90 -16.51
N ALA A 171 -15.35 4.36 -17.64
CA ALA A 171 -14.55 3.13 -17.68
C ALA A 171 -15.23 1.98 -16.90
N ASP A 172 -14.44 1.21 -16.15
CA ASP A 172 -14.89 0.05 -15.38
C ASP A 172 -15.36 0.43 -13.95
N SER A 173 -15.76 1.70 -13.74
CA SER A 173 -16.23 2.15 -12.42
C SER A 173 -17.47 1.39 -11.96
N GLU A 174 -17.43 0.90 -10.74
CA GLU A 174 -18.45 0.01 -10.21
C GLU A 174 -19.53 0.77 -9.45
N ASN A 175 -20.82 0.54 -9.76
CA ASN A 175 -21.92 1.06 -8.97
C ASN A 175 -22.19 0.11 -7.78
N LEU A 176 -21.82 0.53 -6.58
CA LEU A 176 -21.79 -0.34 -5.40
C LEU A 176 -23.18 -0.86 -4.98
N TYR A 177 -24.25 -0.18 -5.37
CA TYR A 177 -25.62 -0.63 -5.11
C TYR A 177 -26.16 -1.57 -6.19
N ASN A 178 -25.89 -1.28 -7.46
CA ASN A 178 -26.41 -2.03 -8.60
C ASN A 178 -25.69 -3.37 -8.83
N MET A 179 -24.53 -3.58 -8.21
CA MET A 179 -23.86 -4.89 -8.17
C MET A 179 -24.71 -5.97 -7.46
N GLY A 180 -25.74 -5.57 -6.72
CA GLY A 180 -26.71 -6.52 -6.19
C GLY A 180 -26.17 -7.30 -4.98
N PRO A 181 -26.67 -8.53 -4.72
CA PRO A 181 -26.43 -9.24 -3.47
C PRO A 181 -24.95 -9.50 -3.12
N VAL A 182 -24.05 -9.50 -4.11
CA VAL A 182 -22.61 -9.67 -3.87
C VAL A 182 -22.05 -8.55 -2.98
N TYR A 183 -22.66 -7.35 -3.02
CA TYR A 183 -22.34 -6.21 -2.17
C TYR A 183 -23.41 -5.94 -1.11
N ASP A 184 -24.14 -6.97 -0.67
CA ASP A 184 -24.95 -6.83 0.54
C ASP A 184 -24.07 -6.53 1.76
N TYR A 185 -22.85 -7.09 1.79
CA TYR A 185 -21.79 -6.78 2.75
C TYR A 185 -20.43 -6.86 2.09
N ALA A 186 -19.58 -5.86 2.31
CA ALA A 186 -18.22 -5.82 1.77
C ALA A 186 -17.28 -5.02 2.68
N VAL A 187 -15.98 -5.25 2.51
CA VAL A 187 -14.90 -4.42 3.08
C VAL A 187 -13.80 -4.21 2.05
N ASN A 188 -13.28 -2.98 1.98
CA ASN A 188 -12.22 -2.61 1.07
C ASN A 188 -10.87 -3.23 1.45
N ILE A 189 -10.31 -3.96 0.48
CA ILE A 189 -8.94 -4.42 0.49
C ILE A 189 -8.11 -3.27 -0.07
N ASN A 190 -7.55 -2.47 0.85
CA ASN A 190 -6.85 -1.23 0.52
C ASN A 190 -5.44 -1.48 -0.03
N HIS A 191 -5.39 -2.22 -1.15
CA HIS A 191 -4.20 -2.69 -1.84
C HIS A 191 -3.44 -1.56 -2.57
N ASN A 192 -4.18 -0.60 -3.13
CA ASN A 192 -3.65 0.53 -3.89
C ASN A 192 -4.00 1.87 -3.20
N PRO A 193 -3.45 2.14 -2.00
CA PRO A 193 -3.80 3.34 -1.21
C PRO A 193 -3.32 4.64 -1.85
N ASN A 194 -2.28 4.56 -2.69
CA ASN A 194 -1.75 5.71 -3.43
C ASN A 194 -2.57 6.02 -4.68
N ARG A 195 -3.58 5.21 -5.01
CA ARG A 195 -4.47 5.39 -6.17
C ARG A 195 -3.67 5.50 -7.47
N THR A 196 -2.69 4.63 -7.61
CA THR A 196 -1.81 4.61 -8.79
C THR A 196 -2.55 3.92 -9.93
N PRO A 197 -2.84 4.60 -11.05
CA PRO A 197 -3.44 3.95 -12.20
C PRO A 197 -2.54 2.83 -12.73
N GLY A 198 -3.12 1.70 -13.11
CA GLY A 198 -2.41 0.50 -13.52
C GLY A 198 -2.17 -0.51 -12.39
N ASP A 199 -2.54 -0.20 -11.15
CA ASP A 199 -2.36 -1.05 -9.96
C ASP A 199 -3.69 -1.60 -9.41
N ALA A 200 -4.69 -1.73 -10.29
CA ALA A 200 -6.04 -2.16 -9.99
C ALA A 200 -6.81 -1.23 -9.02
N SER A 201 -8.13 -1.37 -9.05
CA SER A 201 -9.07 -0.61 -8.24
C SER A 201 -10.24 -1.52 -7.84
N ALA A 202 -11.07 -1.06 -6.90
CA ALA A 202 -12.30 -1.77 -6.51
C ALA A 202 -12.07 -3.23 -6.04
N MET A 203 -11.03 -3.46 -5.22
CA MET A 203 -10.75 -4.78 -4.66
C MET A 203 -11.37 -4.89 -3.27
N PHE A 204 -12.35 -5.78 -3.14
CA PHE A 204 -13.12 -5.96 -1.91
C PHE A 204 -13.08 -7.41 -1.44
N LEU A 205 -13.27 -7.60 -0.13
CA LEU A 205 -13.77 -8.85 0.42
C LEU A 205 -15.29 -8.72 0.56
N HIS A 206 -16.07 -9.56 -0.15
CA HIS A 206 -17.52 -9.39 -0.24
C HIS A 206 -18.30 -10.72 -0.24
N VAL A 207 -19.63 -10.65 -0.42
CA VAL A 207 -20.51 -11.82 -0.47
C VAL A 207 -20.35 -12.55 -1.81
N SER A 208 -20.12 -13.86 -1.74
CA SER A 208 -20.04 -14.78 -2.87
C SER A 208 -21.42 -15.03 -3.50
N ASN A 209 -21.41 -15.20 -4.82
CA ASN A 209 -22.50 -15.78 -5.62
C ASN A 209 -22.15 -17.17 -6.17
N GLY A 210 -21.01 -17.75 -5.78
CA GLY A 210 -20.49 -19.04 -6.23
C GLY A 210 -19.73 -19.02 -7.55
N GLU A 211 -19.39 -17.85 -8.07
CA GLU A 211 -18.65 -17.69 -9.33
C GLU A 211 -17.33 -16.93 -9.09
N PRO A 212 -16.30 -17.14 -9.94
CA PRO A 212 -15.07 -16.35 -9.89
C PRO A 212 -15.36 -14.85 -10.02
N THR A 213 -14.56 -14.03 -9.33
CA THR A 213 -14.73 -12.57 -9.28
C THR A 213 -13.94 -11.87 -10.40
N TRP A 214 -14.04 -10.54 -10.48
CA TRP A 214 -13.16 -9.71 -11.32
C TRP A 214 -11.85 -9.29 -10.63
N GLY A 215 -11.54 -9.87 -9.46
CA GLY A 215 -10.33 -9.58 -8.70
C GLY A 215 -10.57 -9.48 -7.20
N CYS A 216 -11.81 -9.25 -6.78
CA CYS A 216 -12.23 -9.35 -5.38
C CYS A 216 -11.95 -10.74 -4.77
N VAL A 217 -12.10 -10.82 -3.45
CA VAL A 217 -12.27 -12.09 -2.74
C VAL A 217 -13.72 -12.18 -2.29
N ALA A 218 -14.40 -13.29 -2.53
CA ALA A 218 -15.80 -13.44 -2.14
C ALA A 218 -16.00 -14.66 -1.25
N ILE A 219 -16.80 -14.54 -0.18
CA ILE A 219 -17.11 -15.62 0.76
C ILE A 219 -18.60 -15.72 1.03
N ALA A 220 -19.05 -16.84 1.61
CA ALA A 220 -20.45 -17.02 2.00
C ALA A 220 -20.97 -15.83 2.85
N ARG A 221 -22.23 -15.45 2.63
CA ARG A 221 -22.83 -14.25 3.23
C ARG A 221 -22.77 -14.24 4.77
N ASP A 222 -23.07 -15.37 5.39
CA ASP A 222 -23.01 -15.56 6.84
C ASP A 222 -21.58 -15.37 7.36
N LYS A 223 -20.58 -15.89 6.64
CA LYS A 223 -19.16 -15.66 6.94
C LYS A 223 -18.74 -14.20 6.76
N MET A 224 -19.26 -13.51 5.74
CA MET A 224 -19.03 -12.07 5.59
C MET A 224 -19.59 -11.28 6.78
N ILE A 225 -20.77 -11.67 7.31
CA ILE A 225 -21.34 -11.06 8.52
C ILE A 225 -20.46 -11.33 9.74
N GLU A 226 -20.00 -12.58 9.94
CA GLU A 226 -19.05 -12.93 11.02
C GLU A 226 -17.78 -12.06 10.93
N VAL A 227 -17.20 -11.92 9.73
CA VAL A 227 -16.02 -11.09 9.48
C VAL A 227 -16.29 -9.63 9.84
N LEU A 228 -17.37 -9.01 9.36
CA LEU A 228 -17.68 -7.60 9.66
C LEU A 228 -17.95 -7.32 11.14
N LYS A 229 -18.45 -8.31 11.90
CA LYS A 229 -18.62 -8.18 13.36
C LYS A 229 -17.30 -8.32 14.11
N TRP A 230 -16.39 -9.14 13.57
CA TRP A 230 -15.09 -9.40 14.17
C TRP A 230 -14.09 -8.27 13.92
N LEU A 231 -14.03 -7.72 12.70
CA LEU A 231 -13.10 -6.68 12.31
C LEU A 231 -13.17 -5.47 13.25
N ASP A 232 -12.00 -5.07 13.75
CA ASP A 232 -11.81 -3.98 14.70
C ASP A 232 -10.70 -3.06 14.22
N PRO A 233 -11.00 -1.80 13.83
CA PRO A 233 -9.98 -0.90 13.30
C PRO A 233 -8.86 -0.61 14.32
N ALA A 234 -9.12 -0.74 15.63
CA ALA A 234 -8.09 -0.58 16.66
C ALA A 234 -7.07 -1.73 16.68
N LYS A 235 -7.35 -2.85 16.00
CA LYS A 235 -6.47 -4.02 15.88
C LYS A 235 -5.71 -4.09 14.55
N ASN A 236 -5.78 -3.04 13.73
CA ASN A 236 -5.13 -2.91 12.43
C ASN A 236 -5.37 -4.14 11.52
N PRO A 237 -6.62 -4.40 11.11
CA PRO A 237 -6.95 -5.61 10.38
C PRO A 237 -6.26 -5.63 9.01
N GLN A 238 -5.69 -6.80 8.69
CA GLN A 238 -4.98 -7.04 7.43
C GLN A 238 -5.52 -8.31 6.75
N MET A 239 -5.27 -8.41 5.45
CA MET A 239 -5.59 -9.58 4.64
C MET A 239 -4.35 -9.97 3.82
N THR A 240 -3.86 -11.18 4.04
CA THR A 240 -2.82 -11.81 3.22
C THR A 240 -3.47 -12.73 2.18
N ILE A 241 -3.07 -12.57 0.92
CA ILE A 241 -3.54 -13.34 -0.22
C ILE A 241 -2.33 -13.95 -0.94
N GLY A 242 -2.28 -15.27 -1.08
CA GLY A 242 -1.15 -15.90 -1.75
C GLY A 242 -1.22 -17.42 -1.93
N VAL A 243 -0.24 -17.94 -2.67
CA VAL A 243 -0.11 -19.37 -2.96
C VAL A 243 0.57 -20.08 -1.81
N ASN A 244 -0.03 -21.15 -1.29
CA ASN A 244 0.51 -21.96 -0.18
C ASN A 244 0.99 -21.10 1.00
N VAL A 245 0.17 -20.11 1.37
CA VAL A 245 0.43 -19.24 2.51
C VAL A 245 -0.11 -19.93 3.75
N ASP A 246 0.78 -20.15 4.71
CA ASP A 246 0.43 -20.72 5.99
C ASP A 246 -0.38 -19.75 6.86
N ALA A 247 -0.87 -20.24 8.01
CA ALA A 247 -1.35 -19.37 9.08
C ALA A 247 -0.30 -18.28 9.42
N PRO A 248 -0.73 -17.10 9.89
CA PRO A 248 0.18 -16.02 10.21
C PRO A 248 1.23 -16.52 11.20
N GLN A 249 2.49 -16.48 10.79
CA GLN A 249 3.61 -16.72 11.68
C GLN A 249 3.94 -15.40 12.39
N GLU A 250 4.59 -15.46 13.55
CA GLU A 250 5.20 -14.26 14.10
C GLU A 250 6.10 -13.65 13.01
N ALA A 251 5.92 -12.36 12.70
CA ALA A 251 7.05 -11.65 12.12
C ALA A 251 8.20 -11.84 13.13
N PRO A 252 9.36 -12.39 12.73
CA PRO A 252 10.44 -12.59 13.66
C PRO A 252 10.69 -11.24 14.35
N ALA A 253 10.65 -11.22 15.68
CA ALA A 253 11.00 -10.04 16.44
C ALA A 253 12.30 -9.51 15.83
N ALA A 254 12.27 -8.29 15.29
CA ALA A 254 13.49 -7.66 14.82
C ALA A 254 14.44 -7.69 16.02
N LYS A 255 15.46 -8.56 15.97
CA LYS A 255 16.52 -8.55 16.96
C LYS A 255 17.19 -7.21 16.79
N LEU A 256 16.78 -6.23 17.60
CA LEU A 256 17.62 -5.08 17.88
C LEU A 256 18.95 -5.67 18.37
N PRO A 257 20.09 -5.35 17.73
CA PRO A 257 21.37 -5.80 18.25
C PRO A 257 21.47 -5.35 19.71
N GLN A 258 21.50 -6.33 20.62
CA GLN A 258 21.87 -6.10 22.00
C GLN A 258 23.27 -5.51 22.01
N GLY A 259 23.41 -4.43 22.76
CA GLY A 259 24.38 -3.40 22.49
C GLY A 259 25.83 -3.87 22.48
N ASP A 260 26.60 -3.23 21.60
CA ASP A 260 27.95 -2.78 21.94
C ASP A 260 28.24 -1.47 21.18
N LEU A 261 27.53 -0.40 21.56
CA LEU A 261 27.72 0.95 20.98
C LEU A 261 28.51 1.88 21.91
N LEU A 262 29.14 1.36 22.97
CA LEU A 262 30.01 2.16 23.85
C LEU A 262 31.38 1.53 24.17
N GLY A 263 31.70 0.33 23.66
CA GLY A 263 33.04 -0.26 23.78
C GLY A 263 34.00 -0.01 22.60
N GLY A 264 33.48 0.32 21.42
CA GLY A 264 34.25 0.31 20.16
C GLY A 264 34.84 1.63 19.67
N ILE A 265 34.49 2.78 20.28
CA ILE A 265 34.85 4.11 19.74
C ILE A 265 36.00 4.78 20.54
N VAL A 266 36.47 4.18 21.64
CA VAL A 266 37.61 4.71 22.43
C VAL A 266 38.88 3.84 22.32
N GLY A 267 38.81 2.68 21.65
CA GLY A 267 39.91 1.73 21.56
C GLY A 267 40.83 1.85 20.34
N ASN A 268 40.51 2.71 19.35
CA ASN A 268 41.24 2.74 18.07
C ASN A 268 41.70 4.14 17.61
N LEU A 269 41.85 5.07 18.56
CA LEU A 269 42.51 6.36 18.33
C LEU A 269 43.79 6.57 19.18
N ALA A 270 44.41 5.47 19.62
CA ALA A 270 45.69 5.48 20.35
C ALA A 270 46.82 4.73 19.62
N GLY A 271 46.66 4.41 18.32
CA GLY A 271 47.58 3.52 17.59
C GLY A 271 48.16 4.04 16.27
N LEU A 272 47.89 5.28 15.84
CA LEU A 272 48.33 5.80 14.53
C LEU A 272 49.15 7.09 14.63
N ILE A 273 50.15 7.11 15.51
CA ILE A 273 51.30 8.00 15.40
C ILE A 273 52.57 7.16 15.47
N PRO A 274 53.32 7.06 14.36
CA PRO A 274 54.77 7.18 14.45
C PRO A 274 55.32 8.30 13.55
N ASN A 275 55.93 9.29 14.22
CA ASN A 275 57.15 10.02 13.87
C ASN A 275 57.56 10.13 12.40
N MET A 276 57.26 11.27 11.79
CA MET A 276 58.10 11.86 10.75
C MET A 276 58.99 12.91 11.44
N LEU A 277 60.29 12.63 11.64
CA LEU A 277 61.39 13.59 11.80
C LEU A 277 62.72 12.85 12.08
N SER A 278 63.48 12.56 11.02
CA SER A 278 64.95 12.43 10.95
C SER A 278 65.29 12.21 9.47
N GLY A 279 66.14 12.97 8.80
CA GLY A 279 67.03 14.03 9.24
C GLY A 279 67.65 14.75 8.04
N ALA A 280 68.12 15.97 8.30
CA ALA A 280 69.20 16.60 7.58
C ALA A 280 70.37 16.76 8.57
N ALA A 281 71.60 16.70 8.04
CA ALA A 281 72.91 16.79 8.70
C ALA A 281 73.58 15.45 9.09
N SER A 282 74.34 14.88 8.16
CA SER A 282 75.83 14.90 8.18
C SER A 282 76.35 14.53 6.80
#